data_AF-A0A7K1TBK8-F1
#
_entry.id   AF-A0A7K1TBK8-F1
#
_cell.length_a   1.000
_cell.length_b   1.000
_cell.length_c   1.000
_cell.angle_alpha   90.00
_cell.angle_beta   90.00
_cell.angle_gamma   90.00
#
_symmetry.space_group_name_H-M   'P 1'
#
loop_
_entity.id
_entity.type
_entity.pdbx_description
1 polymer ?
#
loop_
_entity_poly.entity_id
_entity_poly.type
_entity_poly.pdbx_seq_one_letter_code
_entity_poly.pdbx_strand_id
1 'polypeptide(L)'
;MLNWLPLALLTALCLAGYNFFIKLAAEHLPPAVGAVVLQLVAAGLGAAWLLRLRLQGQPVEVSAKGLGLAALAGLSVGLAEILTFVVFKRGVPAAVGTPVIVGGSVLLAALLGLVVLRESLTLAQLGGLGLIVVGVGLLARG
;
A
#
# COMPACT_ATOMS: atom_id res chain seq x y z
N MET A 1 -20.89 -16.71 1.99
CA MET A 1 -19.44 -16.49 2.18
C MET A 1 -19.14 -15.14 1.58
N LEU A 2 -18.86 -14.12 2.40
CA LEU A 2 -18.77 -12.73 1.96
C LEU A 2 -17.69 -12.63 0.86
N ASN A 3 -18.07 -12.23 -0.36
CA ASN A 3 -17.20 -12.14 -1.53
C ASN A 3 -16.14 -11.04 -1.33
N TRP A 4 -15.10 -11.32 -0.54
CA TRP A 4 -13.92 -10.46 -0.34
C TRP A 4 -13.05 -10.38 -1.59
N LEU A 5 -13.15 -11.39 -2.46
CA LEU A 5 -12.39 -11.49 -3.70
C LEU A 5 -12.65 -10.31 -4.68
N PRO A 6 -13.91 -9.90 -4.98
CA PRO A 6 -14.14 -8.71 -5.80
C PRO A 6 -13.66 -7.40 -5.16
N LEU A 7 -13.72 -7.25 -3.84
CA LEU A 7 -13.14 -6.09 -3.15
C LEU A 7 -11.61 -6.07 -3.27
N ALA A 8 -10.96 -7.23 -3.12
CA ALA A 8 -9.53 -7.39 -3.30
C ALA A 8 -9.11 -7.11 -4.75
N LEU A 9 -9.87 -7.60 -5.74
CA LEU A 9 -9.63 -7.32 -7.16
C LEU A 9 -9.78 -5.83 -7.49
N LEU A 10 -10.80 -5.17 -6.95
CA LEU A 10 -10.98 -3.73 -7.12
C LEU A 10 -9.82 -2.95 -6.48
N THR A 11 -9.36 -3.39 -5.31
CA THR A 11 -8.19 -2.81 -4.63
C THR A 11 -6.93 -2.99 -5.47
N ALA A 12 -6.73 -4.17 -6.05
CA ALA A 12 -5.62 -4.45 -6.95
C ALA A 12 -5.65 -3.56 -8.20
N LEU A 13 -6.83 -3.32 -8.77
CA LEU A 13 -7.02 -2.40 -9.90
C LEU A 13 -6.66 -0.96 -9.51
N CYS A 14 -7.11 -0.49 -8.34
CA CYS A 14 -6.76 0.83 -7.82
C CYS A 14 -5.25 0.95 -7.56
N LEU A 15 -4.61 -0.08 -7.01
CA LEU A 15 -3.16 -0.13 -6.80
C LEU A 15 -2.39 -0.14 -8.12
N ALA A 16 -2.87 -0.86 -9.14
CA ALA A 16 -2.28 -0.83 -10.47
C ALA A 16 -2.34 0.58 -11.07
N GLY A 17 -3.50 1.24 -10.97
CA GLY A 17 -3.66 2.64 -11.37
C GLY A 17 -2.72 3.57 -10.60
N TYR A 18 -2.66 3.46 -9.28
CA TYR A 18 -1.76 4.22 -8.42
C TYR A 18 -0.30 4.10 -8.86
N ASN A 19 0.21 2.88 -9.05
CA ASN A 19 1.60 2.66 -9.45
C ASN A 19 1.90 3.21 -10.86
N PHE A 20 0.94 3.08 -11.78
CA PHE A 20 1.06 3.63 -13.13
C PHE A 20 1.09 5.17 -13.13
N PHE A 21 0.15 5.81 -12.43
CA PHE A 21 0.09 7.28 -12.33
C PHE A 21 1.25 7.88 -11.55
N ILE A 22 1.74 7.22 -10.48
CA ILE A 22 2.94 7.68 -9.78
C ILE A 22 4.14 7.70 -10.71
N LYS A 23 4.35 6.67 -11.52
CA LYS A 23 5.46 6.67 -12.47
C LYS A 23 5.36 7.85 -13.44
N LEU A 24 4.17 8.08 -14.02
CA LEU A 24 3.93 9.19 -14.94
C LEU A 24 4.17 10.55 -14.26
N ALA A 25 3.71 10.69 -13.02
CA ALA A 25 3.91 11.89 -12.21
C ALA A 25 5.37 12.08 -11.80
N ALA A 26 6.13 11.01 -11.55
CA ALA A 26 7.54 11.09 -11.15
C ALA A 26 8.45 11.66 -12.26
N GLU A 27 8.04 11.58 -13.52
CA GLU A 27 8.75 12.21 -14.65
C GLU A 27 8.51 13.74 -14.71
N HIS A 28 7.37 14.21 -14.22
CA HIS A 28 6.93 15.60 -14.36
C HIS A 28 7.02 16.40 -13.06
N LEU A 29 7.06 15.73 -11.90
CA LEU A 29 7.04 16.36 -10.58
C LEU A 29 8.21 15.89 -9.70
N PRO A 30 8.74 16.76 -8.83
CA PRO A 30 9.60 16.34 -7.74
C PRO A 30 8.88 15.34 -6.81
N PRO A 31 9.57 14.29 -6.32
CA PRO A 31 8.99 13.26 -5.45
C PRO A 31 8.21 13.80 -4.25
N ALA A 32 8.74 14.85 -3.62
CA ALA A 32 8.09 15.48 -2.47
C ALA A 32 6.76 16.14 -2.83
N VAL A 33 6.67 16.79 -4.00
CA VAL A 33 5.43 17.44 -4.44
C VAL A 33 4.39 16.40 -4.84
N GLY A 34 4.81 15.35 -5.56
CA GLY A 34 3.95 14.22 -5.93
C GLY A 34 3.34 13.53 -4.70
N ALA A 35 4.16 13.25 -3.68
CA ALA A 35 3.70 12.65 -2.43
C ALA A 35 2.71 13.56 -1.69
N VAL A 36 2.98 14.88 -1.58
CA VAL A 36 2.07 15.81 -0.90
C VAL A 36 0.71 15.88 -1.59
N VAL A 37 0.66 15.99 -2.92
CA VAL A 37 -0.60 16.03 -3.68
C VAL A 37 -1.39 14.74 -3.47
N LEU A 38 -0.72 13.59 -3.47
CA LEU A 38 -1.35 12.29 -3.24
C LEU A 38 -1.95 12.21 -1.84
N GLN A 39 -1.20 12.63 -0.82
CA GLN A 39 -1.66 12.65 0.56
C GLN A 39 -2.87 13.59 0.74
N LEU A 40 -2.89 14.74 0.07
CA LEU A 40 -4.02 15.68 0.12
C LEU A 40 -5.29 15.09 -0.51
N VAL A 41 -5.16 14.42 -1.67
CA VAL A 41 -6.29 13.73 -2.31
C VAL A 41 -6.80 12.57 -1.46
N ALA A 42 -5.89 11.76 -0.91
CA ALA A 42 -6.21 10.65 -0.02
C ALA A 42 -6.89 11.13 1.27
N ALA A 43 -6.37 12.20 1.89
CA ALA A 43 -6.97 12.81 3.07
C ALA A 43 -8.37 13.37 2.76
N GLY A 44 -8.56 14.00 1.59
CA GLY A 44 -9.86 14.49 1.14
C GLY A 44 -10.89 13.36 0.99
N LEU A 45 -10.51 12.24 0.36
CA LEU A 45 -11.37 11.06 0.24
C LEU A 45 -11.70 10.44 1.60
N GLY A 46 -10.71 10.32 2.49
CA GLY A 46 -10.89 9.82 3.85
C GLY A 46 -11.82 10.72 4.67
N ALA A 47 -11.67 12.04 4.57
CA ALA A 47 -12.51 13.02 5.25
C ALA A 47 -13.95 13.01 4.72
N ALA A 48 -14.14 12.93 3.40
CA ALA A 48 -15.46 12.82 2.80
C ALA A 48 -16.19 11.54 3.24
N TRP A 49 -15.46 10.42 3.32
CA TRP A 49 -16.00 9.15 3.82
C TRP A 49 -16.37 9.25 5.30
N LEU A 50 -15.49 9.82 6.14
CA LEU A 50 -15.76 10.04 7.56
C LEU A 50 -16.99 10.94 7.77
N LEU A 51 -17.11 12.01 6.99
CA LEU A 51 -18.27 12.90 7.02
C LEU A 51 -19.55 12.16 6.65
N ARG A 52 -19.50 11.30 5.63
CA ARG A 52 -20.64 10.45 5.25
C ARG A 52 -21.04 9.49 6.37
N LEU A 53 -20.09 8.85 7.06
CA LEU A 53 -20.38 7.99 8.22
C LEU A 53 -21.02 8.76 9.38
N ARG A 54 -20.52 9.97 9.65
CA ARG A 54 -21.10 10.88 10.66
C ARG A 54 -22.54 11.25 10.31
N LEU A 55 -22.81 11.58 9.04
CA LEU A 55 -24.16 11.89 8.55
C LEU A 55 -25.11 10.69 8.58
N GLN A 56 -24.57 9.46 8.52
CA GLN A 56 -25.34 8.21 8.65
C GLN A 56 -25.59 7.80 10.11
N GLY A 57 -25.13 8.59 11.09
CA GLY A 57 -25.35 8.32 12.50
C GLY A 57 -24.54 7.14 13.05
N GLN A 58 -23.50 6.68 12.34
CA GLN A 58 -22.64 5.62 12.87
C GLN A 58 -21.82 6.13 14.05
N PRO A 59 -21.70 5.36 15.15
CA PRO A 59 -20.84 5.72 16.26
C PRO A 59 -19.38 5.67 15.80
N VAL A 60 -18.77 6.83 15.67
CA VAL A 60 -17.33 6.97 15.43
C VAL A 60 -16.63 6.88 16.79
N GLU A 61 -16.44 5.66 17.28
CA GLU A 61 -15.68 5.41 18.50
C GLU A 61 -14.18 5.64 18.23
N VAL A 62 -13.68 6.78 18.70
CA VAL A 62 -12.27 7.14 18.55
C VAL A 62 -11.50 6.60 19.75
N SER A 63 -10.74 5.53 19.54
CA SER A 63 -9.80 5.02 20.55
C SER A 63 -8.46 5.75 20.43
N ALA A 64 -7.96 6.33 21.53
CA ALA A 64 -6.65 7.00 21.56
C ALA A 64 -5.49 6.07 21.14
N LYS A 65 -5.58 4.76 21.45
CA LYS A 65 -4.63 3.75 20.98
C LYS A 65 -4.72 3.54 19.47
N GLY A 66 -5.94 3.48 18.93
CA GLY A 66 -6.17 3.37 17.48
C GLY A 66 -5.66 4.58 16.71
N LEU A 67 -5.80 5.79 17.29
CA LEU A 67 -5.28 7.02 16.72
C LEU A 67 -3.75 7.01 16.62
N GLY A 68 -3.06 6.55 17.67
CA GLY A 68 -1.60 6.42 17.67
C GLY A 68 -1.08 5.43 16.63
N LEU A 69 -1.73 4.26 16.51
CA LEU A 69 -1.39 3.26 15.49
C LEU A 69 -1.67 3.79 14.07
N ALA A 70 -2.78 4.49 13.87
CA ALA A 70 -3.11 5.11 12.59
C ALA A 70 -2.10 6.21 12.20
N ALA A 71 -1.62 7.01 13.16
CA ALA A 71 -0.59 8.02 12.90
C ALA A 71 0.75 7.38 12.49
N LEU A 72 1.17 6.29 13.16
CA LEU A 72 2.35 5.51 12.78
C LEU A 72 2.22 4.87 11.39
N ALA A 73 1.03 4.35 11.06
CA ALA A 73 0.73 3.82 9.74
C ALA A 73 0.81 4.93 8.68
N GLY A 74 0.22 6.10 8.95
CA GLY A 74 0.28 7.26 8.05
C GLY A 74 1.70 7.76 7.79
N LEU A 75 2.53 7.84 8.84
CA LEU A 75 3.95 8.18 8.71
C LEU A 75 4.70 7.18 7.81
N SER A 76 4.42 5.89 8.00
CA SER A 76 5.04 4.81 7.22
C SER A 76 4.62 4.87 5.75
N VAL A 77 3.33 5.13 5.48
CA VAL A 77 2.80 5.28 4.12
C VAL A 77 3.39 6.51 3.44
N GLY A 78 3.42 7.67 4.10
CA GLY A 78 3.99 8.89 3.52
C GLY A 78 5.48 8.74 3.17
N LEU A 79 6.27 8.10 4.05
CA LEU A 79 7.66 7.76 3.76
C LEU A 79 7.78 6.78 2.58
N ALA A 80 6.92 5.76 2.53
CA ALA A 80 6.90 4.79 1.44
C ALA A 80 6.57 5.46 0.09
N GLU A 81 5.61 6.39 0.04
CA GLU A 81 5.26 7.14 -1.15
C GLU A 81 6.43 8.00 -1.65
N ILE A 82 7.07 8.76 -0.76
CA ILE A 82 8.23 9.59 -1.11
C ILE A 82 9.36 8.71 -1.67
N LEU A 83 9.69 7.60 -1.00
CA LEU A 83 10.71 6.67 -1.47
C LEU A 83 10.34 6.04 -2.81
N THR A 84 9.07 5.69 -3.01
CA THR A 84 8.55 5.14 -4.26
C THR A 84 8.72 6.13 -5.41
N PHE A 85 8.35 7.40 -5.20
CA PHE A 85 8.60 8.47 -6.18
C PHE A 85 10.09 8.65 -6.47
N VAL A 86 10.96 8.58 -5.46
CA VAL A 86 12.43 8.66 -5.65
C VAL A 86 12.94 7.49 -6.49
N VAL A 87 12.46 6.27 -6.25
CA VAL A 87 12.82 5.08 -7.03
C VAL A 87 12.40 5.24 -8.49
N PHE A 88 11.18 5.69 -8.76
CA PHE A 88 10.72 5.90 -10.13
C PHE A 88 11.44 7.06 -10.83
N LYS A 89 11.74 8.13 -10.10
CA LYS A 89 12.53 9.25 -10.64
C LYS A 89 13.96 8.84 -11.02
N ARG A 90 14.52 7.79 -10.41
CA ARG A 90 15.81 7.21 -10.81
C ARG A 90 15.75 6.40 -12.12
N GLY A 91 14.61 6.38 -12.79
CA GLY A 91 14.44 5.73 -14.10
C GLY A 91 14.12 4.24 -14.02
N VAL A 92 13.76 3.72 -12.83
CA VAL A 92 13.38 2.31 -12.69
C VAL A 92 12.05 2.07 -13.41
N PRO A 93 11.95 1.06 -14.31
CA PRO A 93 10.69 0.72 -14.94
C PRO A 93 9.62 0.33 -13.91
N ALA A 94 8.37 0.79 -14.09
CA ALA A 94 7.24 0.35 -13.25
C ALA A 94 7.07 -1.17 -13.22
N ALA A 95 7.43 -1.85 -14.30
CA ALA A 95 7.40 -3.31 -14.40
C ALA A 95 8.37 -4.00 -13.44
N VAL A 96 9.42 -3.31 -12.99
CA VAL A 96 10.45 -3.84 -12.08
C VAL A 96 10.28 -3.24 -10.68
N GLY A 97 10.10 -1.92 -10.59
CA GLY A 97 9.95 -1.21 -9.32
C GLY A 97 8.68 -1.60 -8.57
N THR A 98 7.53 -1.71 -9.26
CA THR A 98 6.26 -2.04 -8.60
C THR A 98 6.27 -3.43 -7.97
N PRO A 99 6.67 -4.51 -8.68
CA PRO A 99 6.76 -5.84 -8.05
C PRO A 99 7.77 -5.89 -6.90
N VAL A 100 8.91 -5.19 -6.99
CA VAL A 100 9.89 -5.16 -5.91
C VAL A 100 9.36 -4.46 -4.66
N ILE A 101 8.69 -3.30 -4.82
CA ILE A 101 8.12 -2.55 -3.70
C ILE A 101 6.92 -3.30 -3.09
N VAL A 102 5.97 -3.72 -3.93
CA VAL A 102 4.75 -4.39 -3.48
C VAL A 102 5.06 -5.80 -2.97
N GLY A 103 5.84 -6.57 -3.71
CA GLY A 103 6.24 -7.92 -3.30
C GLY A 103 7.14 -7.93 -2.06
N GLY A 104 8.10 -7.00 -1.98
CA GLY A 104 8.93 -6.82 -0.79
C GLY A 104 8.12 -6.42 0.44
N SER A 105 7.15 -5.51 0.29
CA SER A 105 6.28 -5.11 1.41
C SER A 105 5.34 -6.24 1.85
N VAL A 106 4.81 -7.06 0.94
CA VAL A 106 4.03 -8.27 1.27
C VAL A 106 4.85 -9.26 2.10
N LEU A 107 6.11 -9.49 1.71
CA LEU A 107 7.04 -10.33 2.47
C LEU A 107 7.27 -9.81 3.89
N LEU A 108 7.61 -8.53 4.03
CA LEU A 108 7.84 -7.91 5.33
C LEU A 108 6.57 -7.89 6.18
N ALA A 109 5.41 -7.63 5.59
CA ALA A 109 4.13 -7.68 6.27
C ALA A 109 3.80 -9.10 6.76
N ALA A 110 4.03 -10.14 5.94
CA ALA A 110 3.85 -11.53 6.34
C ALA A 110 4.81 -11.92 7.50
N LEU A 111 6.05 -11.43 7.46
CA LEU A 111 7.03 -11.62 8.54
C LEU A 111 6.60 -10.94 9.84
N LEU A 112 6.10 -9.71 9.76
CA LEU A 112 5.55 -8.99 10.91
C LEU A 112 4.28 -9.65 11.43
N GLY A 113 3.41 -10.18 10.57
CA GLY A 113 2.22 -10.95 10.97
C GLY A 113 2.60 -12.22 11.73
N LEU A 114 3.65 -12.91 11.28
CA LEU A 114 4.15 -14.12 11.94
C LEU A 114 4.88 -13.82 13.26
N VAL A 115 5.69 -12.76 13.32
CA VAL A 115 6.51 -12.42 14.50
C VAL A 115 5.73 -11.63 15.56
N VAL A 116 4.96 -10.63 15.14
CA VAL A 116 4.29 -9.67 16.03
C VAL A 116 2.86 -10.11 16.33
N LEU A 117 2.08 -10.48 15.31
CA LEU A 117 0.69 -10.93 15.49
C LEU A 117 0.60 -12.43 15.85
N ARG A 118 1.72 -13.17 15.76
CA ARG A 118 1.79 -14.62 16.00
C ARG A 118 0.78 -15.42 15.16
N GLU A 119 0.51 -14.97 13.95
CA GLU A 119 -0.40 -15.67 13.04
C GLU A 119 0.24 -16.97 12.56
N SER A 120 -0.51 -18.07 12.66
CA SER A 120 -0.09 -19.37 12.12
C SER A 120 -0.35 -19.40 10.62
N LEU A 121 0.70 -19.20 9.82
CA LEU A 121 0.62 -19.35 8.37
C LEU A 121 0.50 -20.83 8.00
N THR A 122 -0.42 -21.14 7.09
CA THR A 122 -0.55 -22.48 6.51
C THR A 122 0.60 -22.78 5.54
N LEU A 123 0.94 -24.07 5.36
CA LEU A 123 1.95 -24.50 4.39
C LEU A 123 1.68 -24.00 2.97
N ALA A 124 0.41 -23.88 2.58
CA ALA A 124 0.01 -23.32 1.29
C ALA A 124 0.31 -21.81 1.18
N GLN A 125 0.10 -21.04 2.26
CA GLN A 125 0.43 -19.60 2.29
C GLN A 125 1.94 -19.37 2.27
N LEU A 126 2.74 -20.23 2.93
CA LEU A 126 4.20 -20.19 2.85
C LEU A 126 4.69 -20.50 1.44
N GLY A 127 4.10 -21.50 0.77
CA GLY A 127 4.40 -21.81 -0.64
C GLY A 127 4.05 -20.66 -1.58
N GLY A 128 2.90 -20.02 -1.38
CA GLY A 128 2.48 -18.83 -2.13
C GLY A 128 3.42 -17.64 -1.91
N LEU A 129 3.85 -17.41 -0.67
CA LEU A 129 4.82 -16.37 -0.33
C LEU A 129 6.17 -16.62 -1.02
N GLY A 130 6.64 -17.87 -1.04
CA GLY A 130 7.84 -18.26 -1.76
C GLY A 130 7.75 -17.99 -3.27
N LEU A 131 6.60 -18.29 -3.89
CA LEU A 131 6.33 -17.98 -5.29
C LEU A 131 6.35 -16.47 -5.58
N ILE A 132 5.82 -15.65 -4.68
CA ILE A 132 5.91 -14.19 -4.78
C ILE A 132 7.38 -13.74 -4.71
N VAL A 133 8.17 -14.27 -3.77
CA VAL A 133 9.61 -13.95 -3.65
C VAL A 133 10.34 -14.26 -4.96
N VAL A 134 10.14 -15.46 -5.48
CA VAL A 134 10.79 -15.92 -6.71
C VAL A 134 10.33 -15.07 -7.91
N GLY A 135 9.03 -14.81 -8.02
CA GLY A 135 8.47 -13.98 -9.09
C GLY A 135 9.02 -12.56 -9.06
N VAL A 136 9.10 -11.95 -7.88
CA VAL A 136 9.68 -10.62 -7.67
C VAL A 136 11.17 -10.62 -7.99
N GLY A 137 11.91 -11.64 -7.57
CA GLY A 137 13.34 -11.77 -7.86
C GLY A 137 13.66 -11.97 -9.35
N LEU A 138 12.78 -12.65 -10.09
CA LEU A 138 12.89 -12.78 -11.55
C LEU A 138 12.57 -11.45 -12.24
N LEU A 139 11.50 -10.77 -11.84
CA LEU A 139 11.13 -9.43 -12.35
C LEU A 139 12.19 -8.37 -12.03
N ALA A 140 12.89 -8.50 -10.90
CA ALA A 140 13.99 -7.61 -10.50
C ALA A 140 15.25 -7.74 -11.38
N ARG A 141 15.40 -8.86 -12.09
CA ARG A 141 16.61 -9.21 -12.86
C ARG A 141 16.44 -9.08 -14.37
N GLY A 142 15.21 -8.97 -14.87
CA GLY A 142 14.90 -8.74 -16.29
C GLY A 142 14.85 -7.26 -16.63
#